data_AF-A0A851P4E4-F1
#
_entry.id   AF-A0A851P4E4-F1
#
_cell.length_a   1.000
_cell.length_b   1.000
_cell.length_c   1.000
_cell.angle_alpha   90.00
_cell.angle_beta   90.00
_cell.angle_gamma   90.00
#
_symmetry.space_group_name_H-M   'P 1'
#
loop_
_entity.id
_entity.type
_entity.pdbx_description
1 polymer ?
#
loop_
_entity_poly.entity_id
_entity_poly.type
_entity_poly.pdbx_seq_one_letter_code
_entity_poly.pdbx_strand_id
1 'polypeptide(L)'
;YYRGAVGALLVYDIAKYLTYENAERWLKELQDHADANIVIMLVGNKSDLRHLRAVPTDEAKSFAEKNGLSFLETSALDSTNVETAFHNILSEIYRIVSQRQITAQPEPDLGPSAAIEPIRVLPTQEGRQAPCCQNI
;
A
#
# COMPACT_ATOMS: atom_id res chain seq x y z
N TYR A 1 -2.22 4.29 20.43
CA TYR A 1 -3.15 3.44 19.67
C TYR A 1 -2.86 3.42 18.17
N TYR A 2 -2.35 4.50 17.56
CA TYR A 2 -2.15 4.58 16.10
C TYR A 2 -0.81 4.02 15.57
N ARG A 3 0.16 3.72 16.45
CA ARG A 3 1.49 3.24 16.05
C ARG A 3 1.40 1.86 15.39
N GLY A 4 1.88 1.75 14.15
CA GLY A 4 1.85 0.52 13.36
C GLY A 4 0.51 0.21 12.72
N ALA A 5 -0.47 1.14 12.77
CA ALA A 5 -1.72 0.99 12.04
C ALA A 5 -1.49 1.21 10.54
N VAL A 6 -1.81 0.20 9.74
CA VAL A 6 -1.70 0.25 8.27
C VAL A 6 -2.98 0.73 7.59
N GLY A 7 -4.11 0.73 8.30
CA GLY A 7 -5.33 1.37 7.85
C GLY A 7 -6.30 1.71 8.97
N ALA A 8 -7.22 2.64 8.69
CA ALA A 8 -8.22 3.14 9.62
C ALA A 8 -9.58 3.37 8.93
N LEU A 9 -10.65 2.95 9.61
CA LEU A 9 -12.01 3.32 9.27
C LEU A 9 -12.42 4.51 10.15
N LEU A 10 -12.67 5.65 9.51
CA LEU A 10 -13.12 6.87 10.16
C LEU A 10 -14.65 6.93 10.06
N VAL A 11 -15.35 6.56 11.13
CA VAL A 11 -16.79 6.31 11.10
C VAL A 11 -17.58 7.48 11.71
N TYR A 12 -18.61 7.94 11.01
CA TYR A 12 -19.62 8.86 11.55
C TYR A 12 -21.04 8.28 11.38
N ASP A 13 -22.02 8.88 12.05
CA ASP A 13 -23.44 8.53 11.95
C ASP A 13 -24.14 9.51 10.99
N ILE A 14 -24.72 9.02 9.90
CA ILE A 14 -25.36 9.88 8.89
C ILE A 14 -26.56 10.67 9.43
N ALA A 15 -27.15 10.24 10.54
CA ALA A 15 -28.27 10.89 11.19
C ALA A 15 -27.83 11.91 12.26
N LYS A 16 -26.52 12.09 12.50
CA LYS A 16 -25.99 13.01 13.53
C LYS A 16 -24.82 13.83 13.01
N TYR A 17 -25.09 15.07 12.59
CA TYR A 17 -24.09 15.98 12.02
C TYR A 17 -22.86 16.20 12.93
N LEU A 18 -23.04 16.31 14.25
CA LEU A 18 -21.94 16.48 15.20
C LEU A 18 -20.90 15.33 15.12
N THR A 19 -21.33 14.11 14.77
CA THR A 19 -20.39 12.98 14.62
C THR A 19 -19.53 13.12 13.36
N TYR A 20 -20.05 13.77 12.32
CA TYR A 20 -19.32 14.09 11.10
C TYR A 20 -18.30 15.21 11.36
N GLU A 21 -18.67 16.28 12.07
CA GLU A 21 -17.71 17.31 12.49
C GLU A 21 -16.57 16.75 13.35
N ASN A 22 -16.88 15.78 14.22
CA ASN A 22 -15.86 15.11 15.01
C ASN A 22 -14.95 14.24 14.13
N ALA A 23 -15.47 13.58 13.09
CA ALA A 23 -14.66 12.82 12.16
C ALA A 23 -13.58 13.68 11.50
N GLU A 24 -13.88 14.94 11.16
CA GLU A 24 -12.88 15.86 10.61
C GLU A 24 -11.72 16.13 11.60
N ARG A 25 -12.02 16.23 12.89
CA ARG A 25 -10.99 16.40 13.94
C ARG A 25 -10.16 15.13 14.08
N TRP A 26 -10.80 13.97 14.06
CA TRP A 26 -10.13 12.67 14.19
C TRP A 26 -9.25 12.37 12.98
N LEU A 27 -9.62 12.86 11.79
CA LEU A 27 -8.75 12.80 10.62
C LEU A 27 -7.42 13.52 10.85
N LYS A 28 -7.46 14.73 11.43
CA LYS A 28 -6.25 15.48 11.77
C LYS A 28 -5.39 14.73 12.79
N GLU A 29 -6.01 14.20 13.84
CA GLU A 29 -5.29 13.39 14.83
C GLU A 29 -4.64 12.14 14.22
N LEU A 30 -5.31 11.49 13.27
CA LEU A 30 -4.75 10.36 12.52
C LEU A 30 -3.57 10.80 11.66
N GLN A 31 -3.67 11.92 10.93
CA GLN A 31 -2.59 12.44 10.10
C GLN A 31 -1.36 12.86 10.93
N ASP A 32 -1.57 13.37 12.13
CA ASP A 32 -0.48 13.83 13.01
C ASP A 32 0.27 12.68 13.71
N HIS A 33 -0.39 11.56 13.96
CA HIS A 33 0.14 10.49 14.83
C HIS A 33 0.30 9.12 14.17
N ALA A 34 -0.31 8.88 13.01
CA ALA A 34 -0.17 7.62 12.29
C ALA A 34 0.99 7.67 11.29
N ASP A 35 1.35 6.50 10.77
CA ASP A 35 2.30 6.41 9.65
C ASP A 35 1.75 7.17 8.44
N ALA A 36 2.60 7.91 7.73
CA ALA A 36 2.23 8.70 6.54
C ALA A 36 1.57 7.90 5.40
N ASN A 37 1.58 6.57 5.54
CA ASN A 37 1.12 5.60 4.56
C ASN A 37 -0.13 4.84 5.01
N ILE A 38 -0.75 5.29 6.09
CA ILE A 38 -1.99 4.72 6.58
C ILE A 38 -3.10 4.91 5.53
N VAL A 39 -3.81 3.84 5.20
CA VAL A 39 -4.99 3.91 4.34
C VAL A 39 -6.18 4.31 5.19
N ILE A 40 -6.84 5.41 4.84
CA ILE A 40 -8.00 5.90 5.60
C ILE A 40 -9.25 5.86 4.72
N MET A 41 -10.32 5.28 5.26
CA MET A 41 -11.64 5.30 4.63
C MET A 41 -12.65 5.96 5.55
N LEU A 42 -13.33 6.98 5.04
CA LEU A 42 -14.48 7.61 5.69
C LEU A 42 -15.72 6.72 5.52
N VAL A 43 -16.40 6.42 6.62
CA VAL A 43 -17.58 5.57 6.64
C VAL A 43 -18.77 6.31 7.23
N GLY A 44 -19.79 6.56 6.39
CA GLY A 44 -21.08 7.05 6.85
C GLY A 44 -21.96 5.89 7.31
N ASN A 45 -21.97 5.58 8.60
CA ASN A 45 -22.74 4.48 9.17
C ASN A 45 -24.21 4.87 9.42
N LYS A 46 -25.06 3.87 9.60
CA LYS A 46 -26.52 3.95 9.78
C LYS A 46 -27.27 4.42 8.54
N SER A 47 -26.83 3.96 7.36
CA SER A 47 -27.48 4.25 6.08
C SER A 47 -28.93 3.78 5.98
N ASP A 48 -29.40 2.98 6.93
CA ASP A 48 -30.81 2.61 7.14
C ASP A 48 -31.67 3.82 7.58
N LEU A 49 -31.09 4.79 8.30
CA LEU A 49 -31.77 5.99 8.80
C LEU A 49 -31.88 7.12 7.75
N ARG A 50 -32.11 6.80 6.48
CA ARG A 50 -32.13 7.78 5.37
C ARG A 50 -33.08 8.96 5.58
N HIS A 51 -34.20 8.70 6.24
CA HIS A 51 -35.25 9.68 6.56
C HIS A 51 -34.86 10.64 7.68
N LEU A 52 -33.82 10.32 8.47
CA LEU A 52 -33.25 11.17 9.51
C LEU A 52 -31.87 11.71 9.11
N ARG A 53 -31.50 11.63 7.82
CA ARG A 53 -30.20 12.05 7.34
C ARG A 53 -29.94 13.51 7.70
N ALA A 54 -28.88 13.72 8.47
CA ALA A 54 -28.35 15.04 8.81
C ALA A 54 -27.13 15.39 7.96
N VAL A 55 -26.42 14.40 7.44
CA VAL A 55 -25.21 14.59 6.61
C VAL A 55 -25.51 14.15 5.16
N PRO A 56 -25.57 15.09 4.19
CA PRO A 56 -25.69 14.78 2.78
C PRO A 56 -24.54 13.88 2.29
N THR A 57 -24.86 12.87 1.47
CA THR A 57 -23.84 11.96 0.91
C THR A 57 -22.81 12.72 0.08
N ASP A 58 -23.24 13.72 -0.70
CA ASP A 58 -22.34 14.52 -1.55
C ASP A 58 -21.36 15.38 -0.73
N GLU A 59 -21.80 15.87 0.43
CA GLU A 59 -20.94 16.63 1.35
C GLU A 59 -19.79 15.75 1.88
N ALA A 60 -20.15 14.59 2.43
CA ALA A 60 -19.17 13.64 2.95
C ALA A 60 -18.25 13.07 1.86
N LYS A 61 -18.80 12.81 0.66
CA LYS A 61 -18.02 12.37 -0.50
C LYS A 61 -17.03 13.44 -0.94
N SER A 62 -17.45 14.70 -1.03
CA SER A 62 -16.55 15.81 -1.37
C SER A 62 -15.45 15.99 -0.32
N PHE A 63 -15.77 15.83 0.96
CA PHE A 63 -14.78 15.85 2.03
C PHE A 63 -13.76 14.72 1.89
N ALA A 64 -14.21 13.49 1.61
CA ALA A 64 -13.33 12.36 1.39
C ALA A 64 -12.39 12.59 0.20
N GLU A 65 -12.92 13.02 -0.95
CA GLU A 65 -12.13 13.31 -2.16
C GLU A 65 -11.07 14.40 -1.91
N LYS A 66 -11.43 15.49 -1.23
CA LYS A 66 -10.50 16.58 -0.89
C LYS A 66 -9.35 16.14 0.00
N ASN A 67 -9.59 15.17 0.88
CA ASN A 67 -8.59 14.65 1.82
C ASN A 67 -7.91 13.36 1.33
N GLY A 68 -8.22 12.89 0.11
CA GLY A 68 -7.65 11.66 -0.44
C GLY A 68 -8.09 10.39 0.30
N LEU A 69 -9.32 10.37 0.84
CA LEU A 69 -9.89 9.25 1.57
C LEU A 69 -10.82 8.44 0.66
N SER A 70 -10.86 7.12 0.86
CA SER A 70 -11.94 6.29 0.35
C SER A 70 -13.25 6.60 1.10
N PHE A 71 -14.40 6.47 0.45
CA PHE A 71 -15.70 6.74 1.09
C PHE A 71 -16.73 5.64 0.81
N LEU A 72 -17.47 5.24 1.84
CA LEU A 72 -18.62 4.34 1.70
C LEU A 72 -19.66 4.60 2.79
N GLU A 73 -20.94 4.56 2.44
CA GLU A 73 -22.02 4.51 3.43
C GLU A 73 -22.36 3.07 3.77
N THR A 74 -22.55 2.79 5.06
CA THR A 74 -22.83 1.45 5.58
C THR A 74 -23.99 1.47 6.55
N SER A 75 -24.59 0.31 6.76
CA SER A 75 -25.52 0.08 7.85
C SER A 75 -25.12 -1.19 8.57
N ALA A 76 -24.66 -1.04 9.81
CA ALA A 76 -24.44 -2.17 10.69
C ALA A 76 -25.74 -2.89 11.07
N LEU A 77 -26.89 -2.23 10.93
CA LEU A 77 -28.20 -2.80 11.29
C LEU A 77 -28.67 -3.84 10.26
N ASP A 78 -28.58 -3.51 8.97
CA ASP A 78 -29.03 -4.37 7.87
C ASP A 78 -27.88 -5.00 7.08
N SER A 79 -26.64 -4.81 7.55
CA SER A 79 -25.38 -5.28 6.94
C SER A 79 -25.04 -4.63 5.60
N THR A 80 -25.75 -3.58 5.16
CA THR A 80 -25.46 -2.89 3.91
C THR A 80 -24.02 -2.39 3.89
N ASN A 81 -23.27 -2.80 2.86
CA ASN A 81 -21.91 -2.37 2.56
C ASN A 81 -20.85 -2.62 3.64
N VAL A 82 -21.16 -3.31 4.74
CA VAL A 82 -20.19 -3.57 5.81
C VAL A 82 -19.03 -4.41 5.30
N GLU A 83 -19.32 -5.55 4.66
CA GLU A 83 -18.30 -6.43 4.07
C GLU A 83 -17.52 -5.71 2.97
N THR A 84 -18.21 -4.96 2.11
CA THR A 84 -17.60 -4.14 1.06
C THR A 84 -16.61 -3.11 1.63
N ALA A 85 -16.95 -2.43 2.74
CA ALA A 85 -16.06 -1.46 3.38
C ALA A 85 -14.74 -2.12 3.82
N PHE A 86 -14.84 -3.26 4.52
CA PHE A 86 -13.67 -4.00 4.97
C PHE A 86 -12.87 -4.57 3.79
N HIS A 87 -13.52 -5.13 2.78
CA HIS A 87 -12.84 -5.66 1.61
C HIS A 87 -12.08 -4.58 0.84
N ASN A 88 -12.71 -3.41 0.66
CA ASN A 88 -12.11 -2.29 -0.05
C ASN A 88 -10.86 -1.76 0.67
N ILE A 89 -10.96 -1.50 1.98
CA ILE A 89 -9.81 -0.98 2.73
C ILE A 89 -8.67 -2.01 2.81
N LEU A 90 -8.98 -3.29 3.03
CA LEU A 90 -7.97 -4.35 3.07
C LEU A 90 -7.27 -4.54 1.72
N SER A 91 -8.03 -4.48 0.62
CA SER A 91 -7.47 -4.56 -0.73
C SER A 91 -6.55 -3.39 -1.04
N GLU A 92 -6.92 -2.19 -0.60
CA GLU A 92 -6.12 -0.99 -0.77
C GLU A 92 -4.81 -1.07 0.04
N ILE A 93 -4.88 -1.49 1.31
CA ILE A 93 -3.70 -1.75 2.15
C ILE A 93 -2.80 -2.79 1.49
N TYR A 94 -3.36 -3.91 1.04
CA TYR A 94 -2.61 -4.98 0.39
C TYR A 94 -1.88 -4.48 -0.86
N ARG A 95 -2.54 -3.67 -1.69
CA ARG A 95 -1.94 -3.05 -2.88
C ARG A 95 -0.73 -2.17 -2.52
N ILE A 96 -0.84 -1.35 -1.49
CA ILE A 96 0.25 -0.45 -1.08
C ILE A 96 1.42 -1.24 -0.48
N VAL A 97 1.13 -2.23 0.37
CA VAL A 97 2.15 -3.04 1.04
C VAL A 97 2.86 -3.97 0.06
N SER A 98 2.14 -4.61 -0.86
CA SER A 98 2.73 -5.50 -1.88
C SER A 98 3.65 -4.75 -2.85
N GLN A 99 3.29 -3.53 -3.27
CA GLN A 99 4.15 -2.70 -4.13
C GLN A 99 5.49 -2.38 -3.46
N ARG A 100 5.52 -2.16 -2.14
CA ARG A 100 6.76 -1.93 -1.39
C ARG A 100 7.68 -3.13 -1.33
N GLN A 101 7.11 -4.33 -1.21
CA GLN A 101 7.90 -5.57 -1.19
C GLN A 101 8.61 -5.81 -2.53
N ILE A 102 8.04 -5.33 -3.64
CA ILE A 102 8.64 -5.44 -4.98
C ILE A 102 9.79 -4.43 -5.16
N THR A 103 9.66 -3.21 -4.60
CA THR A 103 10.70 -2.17 -4.69
C THR A 103 11.85 -2.37 -3.72
N ALA A 104 11.65 -3.17 -2.66
CA ALA A 104 12.66 -3.49 -1.66
C ALA A 104 13.54 -4.71 -2.01
N GLN A 105 13.51 -5.19 -3.26
CA GLN A 105 14.52 -6.13 -3.75
C GLN A 105 15.83 -5.36 -3.98
N PRO A 106 16.98 -5.84 -3.47
CA PRO A 106 18.25 -5.12 -3.60
C PRO A 106 18.66 -5.06 -5.08
N GLU A 107 19.22 -3.92 -5.48
CA GLU A 107 20.13 -3.84 -6.63
C GLU A 107 20.96 -5.14 -6.73
N PRO A 108 21.04 -5.81 -7.89
CA PRO A 108 22.07 -6.81 -8.06
C PRO A 108 23.40 -6.07 -7.89
N ASP A 109 24.16 -6.48 -6.87
CA ASP A 109 25.50 -5.99 -6.55
C ASP A 109 26.40 -6.20 -7.77
N LEU A 110 26.37 -5.24 -8.69
CA LEU A 110 27.30 -5.11 -9.79
C LEU A 110 28.59 -4.59 -9.18
N GLY A 111 29.37 -5.53 -8.64
CA GLY A 111 30.76 -5.30 -8.28
C GLY A 111 31.55 -4.66 -9.43
N PRO A 112 32.71 -4.05 -9.12
CA PRO A 112 33.41 -3.19 -10.07
C PRO A 112 33.71 -3.93 -11.37
N SER A 113 33.23 -3.36 -12.47
CA SER A 113 33.42 -3.77 -13.85
C SER A 113 34.89 -4.06 -14.14
N ALA A 114 35.30 -5.31 -13.99
CA ALA A 114 36.48 -5.83 -14.65
C ALA A 114 36.08 -6.08 -16.11
N ALA A 115 36.67 -5.29 -17.00
CA ALA A 115 36.46 -5.35 -18.44
C ALA A 115 36.47 -6.81 -18.93
N ILE A 116 35.34 -7.24 -19.50
CA ILE A 116 35.25 -8.52 -20.21
C ILE A 116 35.94 -8.29 -21.57
N GLU A 117 37.23 -8.57 -21.65
CA GLU A 117 37.86 -8.81 -22.95
C GLU A 117 37.47 -10.21 -23.45
N PRO A 118 36.92 -10.34 -24.67
CA PRO A 118 36.60 -11.64 -25.21
C PRO A 118 37.89 -12.43 -25.49
N ILE A 119 38.05 -13.56 -24.82
CA ILE A 119 39.15 -14.51 -25.04
C ILE A 119 39.07 -15.03 -26.49
N ARG A 120 40.01 -14.60 -27.34
CA ARG A 120 40.23 -15.17 -28.66
C ARG A 120 41.15 -16.39 -28.52
N VAL A 121 40.57 -17.58 -28.56
CA VAL A 121 41.32 -18.82 -28.74
C VAL A 121 41.82 -18.90 -30.19
N LEU A 122 43.13 -18.79 -30.38
CA LEU A 122 43.78 -19.09 -31.67
C LEU A 122 44.01 -20.60 -31.76
N PRO A 123 43.76 -21.23 -32.93
CA PRO A 123 43.99 -22.65 -33.10
C PRO A 123 45.47 -22.98 -32.95
N THR A 124 45.75 -24.03 -32.17
CA THR A 124 47.08 -24.55 -31.92
C THR A 124 47.67 -25.08 -33.23
N GLN A 125 48.78 -24.48 -33.69
CA GLN A 125 49.54 -25.04 -34.81
C GLN A 125 50.30 -26.27 -34.32
N GLU A 126 50.16 -27.38 -35.06
CA GLU A 126 50.95 -28.58 -34.90
C GLU A 126 52.44 -28.28 -35.08
N GLY A 127 53.28 -28.59 -34.08
CA GLY A 127 54.72 -28.49 -34.28
C GLY A 127 55.60 -28.75 -33.06
N ARG A 128 56.12 -29.99 -33.02
CA ARG A 128 57.31 -30.50 -32.30
C ARG A 128 57.15 -30.94 -30.84
N GLN A 129 57.13 -32.28 -30.71
CA GLN A 129 57.45 -33.04 -29.50
C GLN A 129 58.80 -32.62 -28.93
N ALA A 130 58.83 -32.31 -27.62
CA ALA A 130 60.05 -32.29 -26.82
C ALA A 130 59.96 -33.40 -25.77
N PRO A 131 61.08 -34.10 -25.46
CA PRO A 131 61.06 -35.36 -24.74
C PRO A 131 60.85 -35.17 -23.23
N CYS A 132 60.12 -36.13 -22.66
CA CYS A 132 59.82 -36.24 -21.25
C CYS A 132 60.96 -37.02 -20.54
N CYS A 133 61.61 -36.40 -19.56
CA CYS A 133 62.59 -36.98 -18.64
C CYS A 133 62.45 -36.25 -17.30
N GLN A 134 62.68 -36.79 -16.10
CA GLN A 134 62.76 -38.13 -15.52
C GLN A 134 62.88 -37.89 -14.00
N ASN A 135 62.43 -38.86 -13.20
CA ASN A 135 62.63 -39.10 -11.76
C ASN A 135 63.65 -38.23 -10.98
N ILE A 136 63.24 -37.86 -9.76
CA ILE A 136 63.96 -38.15 -8.50
C ILE A 136 62.93 -38.72 -7.51
#